data_AF-A0A6N2KBM1-F1
#
_entry.id   AF-A0A6N2KBM1-F1
#
_cell.length_a   1.000
_cell.length_b   1.000
_cell.length_c   1.000
_cell.angle_alpha   90.00
_cell.angle_beta   90.00
_cell.angle_gamma   90.00
#
_symmetry.space_group_name_H-M   'P 1'
#
loop_
_entity.id
_entity.type
_entity.pdbx_description
1 polymer ?
#
loop_
_entity_poly.entity_id
_entity_poly.type
_entity_poly.pdbx_seq_one_letter_code
_entity_poly.pdbx_strand_id
1 'polypeptide(L)'
;MFKKFSSDEVSSQNQVKASVQRKIRQSIADEYPGLEAALDDLLPKKSPLIVVKCQNHLNMVVVNNVPLFFNIRDGPYMPTLRLLHQYPSIMKKLQVDRGAIKFVLAGANIMCPGLTSPGGALDDEVDAETPVAIMAEGKQHALAIGFTKMSAKDIKTINKGIGVDNMHYLNDGLWKLIKNPNFIFCSPLQLPAAAPLAVAAGIVKASTMGIDLKAGGKSKKTKRTAPKSDDIYLKLLVKLYRFLVRRTQSKFNAVILKRLFMSKINKAPLSLSRLITYTKGKEGKIAVVVGTVTDDIRVYEVPALKVTALRFTETARARIEKAGGECLTFDQLALRAPLGQNTVLLRGPKNAREAVKHFGPAPGVPHSHTKPYVRAKGRKFEKARGKRNSKGFRV
;
A
#
# COMPACT_ATOMS: atom_id res chain seq x y z
N MET A 1 -18.18 -11.09 0.61
CA MET A 1 -18.86 -9.93 -0.03
C MET A 1 -18.21 -8.57 0.25
N PHE A 2 -17.49 -8.39 1.36
CA PHE A 2 -16.87 -7.12 1.77
C PHE A 2 -15.60 -6.70 0.99
N LYS A 3 -15.37 -7.16 -0.24
CA LYS A 3 -14.11 -6.94 -0.99
C LYS A 3 -13.77 -5.46 -1.20
N LYS A 4 -14.78 -4.59 -1.32
CA LYS A 4 -14.64 -3.15 -1.57
C LYS A 4 -15.37 -2.27 -0.56
N PHE A 5 -15.87 -2.84 0.53
CA PHE A 5 -16.73 -2.13 1.48
C PHE A 5 -16.05 -0.85 2.02
N SER A 6 -16.69 0.29 1.78
CA SER A 6 -16.28 1.64 2.18
C SER A 6 -17.44 2.40 2.82
N SER A 7 -17.17 3.52 3.49
CA SER A 7 -18.18 4.37 4.14
C SER A 7 -19.34 4.76 3.24
N ASP A 8 -19.08 4.87 1.94
CA ASP A 8 -20.01 5.36 0.94
C ASP A 8 -21.08 4.30 0.57
N GLU A 9 -20.93 3.06 1.05
CA GLU A 9 -21.88 1.96 0.82
C GLU A 9 -22.94 1.82 1.94
N VAL A 10 -22.92 2.72 2.93
CA VAL A 10 -23.94 2.81 3.99
C VAL A 10 -25.16 3.56 3.46
N SER A 11 -26.33 2.92 3.45
CA SER A 11 -27.57 3.53 2.95
C SER A 11 -28.34 4.28 4.03
N SER A 12 -28.42 3.73 5.24
CA SER A 12 -29.10 4.37 6.37
C SER A 12 -28.63 3.81 7.71
N GLN A 13 -28.74 4.62 8.77
CA GLN A 13 -28.47 4.20 10.14
C GLN A 13 -29.73 4.47 10.96
N ASN A 14 -30.33 3.42 11.53
CA ASN A 14 -31.55 3.53 12.31
C ASN A 14 -31.32 3.02 13.72
N GLN A 15 -31.72 3.82 14.70
CA GLN A 15 -31.80 3.35 16.08
C GLN A 15 -32.99 2.39 16.22
N VAL A 16 -32.73 1.22 16.78
CA VAL A 16 -33.72 0.15 16.89
C VAL A 16 -34.65 0.42 18.07
N LYS A 17 -35.96 0.24 17.86
CA LYS A 17 -36.96 0.29 18.93
C LYS A 17 -36.72 -0.84 19.93
N ALA A 18 -37.02 -0.62 21.22
CA ALA A 18 -36.76 -1.59 22.29
C ALA A 18 -37.37 -2.99 22.05
N SER A 19 -38.54 -3.06 21.39
CA SER A 19 -39.17 -4.34 21.03
C SER A 19 -38.35 -5.15 20.02
N VAL A 20 -37.79 -4.49 19.00
CA VAL A 20 -36.95 -5.11 17.98
C VAL A 20 -35.58 -5.47 18.56
N GLN A 21 -35.03 -4.66 19.46
CA GLN A 21 -33.78 -4.96 20.18
C GLN A 21 -33.89 -6.27 20.98
N ARG A 22 -35.03 -6.52 21.65
CA ARG A 22 -35.29 -7.79 22.35
C ARG A 22 -35.34 -8.97 21.39
N LYS A 23 -36.01 -8.81 20.24
CA LYS A 23 -36.08 -9.86 19.20
C LYS A 23 -34.70 -10.22 18.65
N ILE A 24 -33.87 -9.23 18.32
CA ILE A 24 -32.51 -9.44 17.82
C ILE A 24 -31.64 -10.15 18.88
N ARG A 25 -31.77 -9.73 20.15
CA ARG A 25 -31.04 -10.38 21.23
C ARG A 25 -31.46 -11.83 21.42
N GLN A 26 -32.76 -12.12 21.33
CA GLN A 26 -33.28 -13.48 21.44
C GLN A 26 -32.79 -14.36 20.29
N SER A 27 -32.87 -13.88 19.04
CA SER A 27 -32.36 -14.65 17.89
C SER A 27 -30.86 -14.95 17.98
N ILE A 28 -30.06 -14.01 18.52
CA ILE A 28 -28.62 -14.24 18.71
C ILE A 28 -28.37 -15.24 19.86
N ALA A 29 -29.17 -15.22 20.93
CA ALA A 29 -29.05 -16.18 22.02
C ALA A 29 -29.40 -17.60 21.56
N ASP A 30 -30.46 -17.74 20.76
CA ASP A 30 -30.91 -19.02 20.20
C ASP A 30 -29.86 -19.61 19.24
N GLU A 31 -29.22 -18.76 18.41
CA GLU A 31 -28.17 -19.19 17.48
C GLU A 31 -26.84 -19.51 18.18
N TYR A 32 -26.52 -18.84 19.30
CA TYR A 32 -25.23 -18.94 19.97
C TYR A 32 -25.37 -19.07 21.49
N PRO A 33 -25.70 -20.27 22.01
CA PRO A 33 -25.92 -20.48 23.46
C PRO A 33 -24.66 -20.20 24.28
N GLY A 34 -23.46 -20.44 23.72
CA GLY A 34 -22.19 -20.13 24.39
C GLY A 34 -21.94 -18.62 24.61
N LEU A 35 -22.78 -17.74 24.06
CA LEU A 35 -22.66 -16.30 24.20
C LEU A 35 -23.54 -15.72 25.32
N GLU A 36 -24.45 -16.49 25.91
CA GLU A 36 -25.44 -15.98 26.87
C GLU A 36 -24.83 -15.15 28.01
N ALA A 37 -23.72 -15.62 28.59
CA ALA A 37 -23.02 -14.93 29.67
C ALA A 37 -22.41 -13.58 29.23
N ALA A 38 -21.99 -13.45 27.97
CA ALA A 38 -21.40 -12.23 27.43
C ALA A 38 -22.44 -11.34 26.70
N LEU A 39 -23.65 -11.83 26.44
CA LEU A 39 -24.70 -11.06 25.76
C LEU A 39 -25.15 -9.85 26.56
N ASP A 40 -25.11 -9.91 27.89
CA ASP A 40 -25.45 -8.75 28.74
C ASP A 40 -24.41 -7.63 28.63
N ASP A 41 -23.14 -7.98 28.46
CA ASP A 41 -22.05 -7.02 28.29
C ASP A 41 -21.96 -6.49 26.85
N LEU A 42 -22.18 -7.35 25.85
CA LEU A 42 -22.10 -7.01 24.44
C LEU A 42 -23.33 -6.24 23.94
N LEU A 43 -24.52 -6.60 24.42
CA LEU A 43 -25.82 -6.01 24.05
C LEU A 43 -26.59 -5.57 25.30
N PRO A 44 -26.15 -4.48 25.97
CA PRO A 44 -26.81 -4.01 27.18
C PRO A 44 -28.23 -3.54 26.89
N LYS A 45 -29.19 -3.99 27.71
CA LYS A 45 -30.64 -3.69 27.57
C LYS A 45 -30.96 -2.18 27.60
N LYS A 46 -30.08 -1.37 28.18
CA LYS A 46 -30.24 0.09 28.31
C LYS A 46 -29.53 0.88 27.20
N SER A 47 -28.62 0.25 26.45
CA SER A 47 -27.85 0.94 25.41
C SER A 47 -28.62 1.02 24.08
N PRO A 48 -28.49 2.13 23.34
CA PRO A 48 -29.11 2.25 22.03
C PRO A 48 -28.44 1.31 21.02
N LEU A 49 -29.20 0.36 20.48
CA LEU A 49 -28.76 -0.50 19.38
C LEU A 49 -28.96 0.22 18.04
N ILE A 50 -27.92 0.35 17.24
CA ILE A 50 -27.99 0.97 15.90
C ILE A 50 -27.89 -0.13 14.85
N VAL A 51 -28.88 -0.19 13.96
CA VAL A 51 -28.80 -1.05 12.76
C VAL A 51 -28.44 -0.19 11.56
N VAL A 52 -27.28 -0.49 11.00
CA VAL A 52 -26.75 0.15 9.79
C VAL A 52 -27.14 -0.72 8.59
N LYS A 53 -27.94 -0.16 7.69
CA LYS A 53 -28.27 -0.80 6.42
C LYS A 53 -27.22 -0.42 5.39
N CYS A 54 -26.72 -1.42 4.68
CA CYS A 54 -25.72 -1.29 3.63
C CYS A 54 -26.31 -1.73 2.29
N GLN A 55 -25.62 -1.40 1.20
CA GLN A 55 -25.95 -1.92 -0.13
C GLN A 55 -25.92 -3.47 -0.15
N ASN A 56 -26.70 -4.09 -1.03
CA ASN A 56 -26.88 -5.55 -1.17
C ASN A 56 -27.65 -6.25 -0.03
N HIS A 57 -28.60 -5.57 0.60
CA HIS A 57 -29.44 -6.12 1.68
C HIS A 57 -28.65 -6.60 2.90
N LEU A 58 -27.49 -5.99 3.15
CA LEU A 58 -26.69 -6.28 4.32
C LEU A 58 -27.13 -5.35 5.47
N ASN A 59 -27.46 -5.94 6.61
CA ASN A 59 -27.80 -5.23 7.85
C ASN A 59 -26.69 -5.48 8.87
N MET A 60 -26.16 -4.43 9.50
CA MET A 60 -25.13 -4.54 10.52
C MET A 60 -25.64 -4.02 11.85
N VAL A 61 -25.39 -4.77 12.91
CA VAL A 61 -25.74 -4.43 14.28
C VAL A 61 -24.54 -3.79 14.96
N VAL A 62 -24.68 -2.52 15.33
CA VAL A 62 -23.63 -1.68 15.90
C VAL A 62 -24.03 -1.25 17.30
N VAL A 63 -23.13 -1.45 18.26
CA VAL A 63 -23.27 -1.02 19.67
C VAL A 63 -22.03 -0.21 20.02
N ASN A 64 -22.20 0.96 20.63
CA ASN A 64 -21.07 1.84 21.02
C ASN A 64 -20.08 2.08 19.86
N ASN A 65 -20.60 2.24 18.64
CA ASN A 65 -19.84 2.42 17.40
C ASN A 65 -18.94 1.24 16.99
N VAL A 66 -19.14 0.06 17.59
CA VAL A 66 -18.47 -1.18 17.22
C VAL A 66 -19.48 -2.10 16.52
N PRO A 67 -19.24 -2.51 15.26
CA PRO A 67 -20.07 -3.50 14.61
C PRO A 67 -19.79 -4.89 15.23
N LEU A 68 -20.84 -5.50 15.79
CA LEU A 68 -20.72 -6.79 16.48
C LEU A 68 -21.23 -7.94 15.61
N PHE A 69 -22.41 -7.77 15.01
CA PHE A 69 -23.07 -8.76 14.16
C PHE A 69 -23.46 -8.18 12.81
N PHE A 70 -23.62 -9.03 11.81
CA PHE A 70 -24.18 -8.69 10.52
C PHE A 70 -25.15 -9.77 10.04
N ASN A 71 -26.13 -9.37 9.25
CA ASN A 71 -27.16 -10.23 8.68
C ASN A 71 -27.27 -9.89 7.19
N ILE A 72 -27.51 -10.91 6.36
CA ILE A 72 -27.77 -10.75 4.94
C ILE A 72 -29.24 -11.11 4.68
N ARG A 73 -30.01 -10.15 4.16
CA ARG A 73 -31.47 -10.28 3.95
C ARG A 73 -32.18 -10.64 5.27
N ASP A 74 -32.70 -11.87 5.35
CA ASP A 74 -33.39 -12.47 6.50
C ASP A 74 -32.65 -13.73 7.01
N GLY A 75 -31.34 -13.82 6.76
CA GLY A 75 -30.50 -14.93 7.23
C GLY A 75 -30.17 -14.85 8.73
N PRO A 76 -29.35 -15.79 9.24
CA PRO A 76 -28.92 -15.77 10.64
C PRO A 76 -28.00 -14.58 10.95
N TYR A 77 -27.92 -14.18 12.22
CA TYR A 77 -27.04 -13.10 12.66
C TYR A 77 -25.61 -13.61 12.83
N MET A 78 -24.75 -13.31 11.86
CA MET A 78 -23.35 -13.74 11.91
C MET A 78 -22.51 -12.78 12.73
N PRO A 79 -21.62 -13.26 13.63
CA PRO A 79 -20.70 -12.40 14.35
C PRO A 79 -19.64 -11.82 13.40
N THR A 80 -19.01 -10.71 13.78
CA THR A 80 -17.81 -10.23 13.08
C THR A 80 -16.58 -11.08 13.44
N LEU A 81 -15.56 -11.09 12.58
CA LEU A 81 -14.34 -11.88 12.80
C LEU A 81 -13.62 -11.45 14.08
N ARG A 82 -13.75 -10.18 14.47
CA ARG A 82 -13.18 -9.66 15.72
C ARG A 82 -13.90 -10.18 16.95
N LEU A 83 -15.22 -10.30 16.90
CA LEU A 83 -16.00 -10.91 17.99
C LEU A 83 -15.64 -12.40 18.12
N LEU A 84 -15.52 -13.10 17.00
CA LEU A 84 -15.07 -14.50 16.97
C LEU A 84 -13.65 -14.68 17.52
N HIS A 85 -12.75 -13.72 17.32
CA HIS A 85 -11.40 -13.78 17.90
C HIS A 85 -11.38 -13.53 19.42
N GLN A 86 -12.35 -12.78 19.95
CA GLN A 86 -12.50 -12.61 21.41
C GLN A 86 -13.09 -13.85 22.06
N TYR A 87 -13.98 -14.54 21.36
CA TYR A 87 -14.68 -15.74 21.85
C TYR A 87 -14.59 -16.87 20.81
N PRO A 88 -13.46 -17.60 20.76
CA PRO A 88 -13.19 -18.60 19.72
C PRO A 88 -14.09 -19.84 19.75
N SER A 89 -14.89 -20.04 20.80
CA SER A 89 -15.74 -21.22 21.01
C SER A 89 -17.22 -20.98 20.64
N ILE A 90 -17.59 -19.79 20.14
CA ILE A 90 -18.99 -19.48 19.80
C ILE A 90 -19.53 -20.30 18.62
N MET A 91 -18.67 -20.61 17.64
CA MET A 91 -19.08 -21.26 16.39
C MET A 91 -18.34 -22.58 16.15
N LYS A 92 -19.00 -23.49 15.44
CA LYS A 92 -18.37 -24.71 14.92
C LYS A 92 -17.24 -24.36 13.95
N LYS A 93 -16.16 -25.14 13.97
CA LYS A 93 -14.90 -24.83 13.29
C LYS A 93 -14.67 -25.79 12.12
N LEU A 94 -14.36 -25.24 10.96
CA LEU A 94 -13.88 -25.99 9.80
C LEU A 94 -12.46 -25.55 9.46
N GLN A 95 -11.54 -26.49 9.27
CA GLN A 95 -10.16 -26.19 8.93
C GLN A 95 -9.90 -26.33 7.44
N VAL A 96 -9.19 -25.36 6.89
CA VAL A 96 -8.80 -25.27 5.48
C VAL A 96 -7.29 -25.46 5.32
N ASP A 97 -6.91 -26.17 4.27
CA ASP A 97 -5.52 -26.39 3.87
C ASP A 97 -4.68 -25.13 3.65
N ARG A 98 -3.36 -25.28 3.81
CA ARG A 98 -2.35 -24.29 3.39
C ARG A 98 -2.57 -23.72 1.99
N GLY A 99 -2.89 -24.56 1.00
CA GLY A 99 -3.06 -24.14 -0.39
C GLY A 99 -4.26 -23.21 -0.60
N ALA A 100 -5.33 -23.41 0.18
CA ALA A 100 -6.57 -22.67 0.07
C ALA A 100 -6.56 -21.32 0.83
N ILE A 101 -5.65 -21.15 1.82
CA ILE A 101 -5.53 -19.90 2.61
C ILE A 101 -5.45 -18.65 1.72
N LYS A 102 -4.63 -18.68 0.66
CA LYS A 102 -4.44 -17.53 -0.24
C LYS A 102 -5.74 -17.13 -0.94
N PHE A 103 -6.56 -18.11 -1.31
CA PHE A 103 -7.82 -17.89 -2.02
C PHE A 103 -8.92 -17.40 -1.07
N VAL A 104 -8.99 -17.94 0.15
CA VAL A 104 -9.91 -17.47 1.19
C VAL A 104 -9.61 -16.02 1.58
N LEU A 105 -8.33 -15.66 1.73
CA LEU A 105 -7.88 -14.27 1.96
C LEU A 105 -8.14 -13.33 0.77
N ALA A 106 -8.28 -13.88 -0.44
CA ALA A 106 -8.73 -13.13 -1.60
C ALA A 106 -10.26 -13.02 -1.69
N GLY A 107 -10.99 -13.60 -0.73
CA GLY A 107 -12.45 -13.65 -0.64
C GLY A 107 -13.09 -14.58 -1.66
N ALA A 108 -12.43 -15.68 -2.03
CA ALA A 108 -13.07 -16.76 -2.79
C ALA A 108 -13.90 -17.65 -1.86
N ASN A 109 -14.90 -18.33 -2.42
CA ASN A 109 -15.66 -19.37 -1.74
C ASN A 109 -14.78 -20.61 -1.52
N ILE A 110 -15.12 -21.40 -0.51
CA ILE A 110 -14.36 -22.61 -0.16
C ILE A 110 -14.98 -23.79 -0.90
N MET A 111 -14.15 -24.42 -1.71
CA MET A 111 -14.49 -25.63 -2.46
C MET A 111 -14.32 -26.85 -1.55
N CYS A 112 -15.13 -27.89 -1.75
CA CYS A 112 -15.06 -29.13 -0.97
C CYS A 112 -13.64 -29.73 -0.87
N PRO A 113 -12.84 -29.76 -1.96
CA PRO A 113 -11.47 -30.30 -1.90
C PRO A 113 -10.53 -29.55 -0.96
N GLY A 114 -10.85 -28.32 -0.57
CA GLY A 114 -10.05 -27.54 0.38
C GLY A 114 -10.31 -27.87 1.85
N LEU A 115 -11.35 -28.68 2.12
CA LEU A 115 -11.79 -29.12 3.46
C LEU A 115 -11.54 -30.61 3.69
N THR A 116 -11.51 -31.43 2.63
CA THR A 116 -11.39 -32.92 2.69
C THR A 116 -9.96 -33.43 2.52
N SER A 117 -9.02 -32.53 2.31
CA SER A 117 -7.61 -32.78 2.08
C SER A 117 -6.83 -33.00 3.39
N PRO A 118 -5.55 -33.44 3.33
CA PRO A 118 -4.81 -33.84 4.53
C PRO A 118 -4.64 -32.77 5.61
N GLY A 119 -4.74 -31.48 5.26
CA GLY A 119 -4.69 -30.35 6.19
C GLY A 119 -6.07 -29.77 6.52
N GLY A 120 -7.13 -30.31 5.92
CA GLY A 120 -8.51 -29.96 6.17
C GLY A 120 -9.10 -30.80 7.30
N ALA A 121 -9.92 -30.17 8.13
CA ALA A 121 -10.66 -30.86 9.19
C ALA A 121 -12.10 -30.38 9.16
N LEU A 122 -13.02 -31.35 9.11
CA LEU A 122 -14.46 -31.12 9.13
C LEU A 122 -15.02 -31.65 10.44
N ASP A 123 -15.86 -30.85 11.06
CA ASP A 123 -16.70 -31.27 12.18
C ASP A 123 -17.96 -31.93 11.61
N ASP A 124 -18.18 -33.21 11.95
CA ASP A 124 -19.24 -34.03 11.36
C ASP A 124 -20.65 -33.66 11.84
N GLU A 125 -20.76 -32.79 12.85
CA GLU A 125 -22.01 -32.29 13.39
C GLU A 125 -22.53 -31.03 12.67
N VAL A 126 -21.89 -30.60 11.59
CA VAL A 126 -22.26 -29.38 10.87
C VAL A 126 -23.26 -29.71 9.75
N ASP A 127 -24.49 -29.23 9.92
CA ASP A 127 -25.56 -29.32 8.91
C ASP A 127 -25.41 -28.25 7.82
N ALA A 128 -26.16 -28.41 6.73
CA ALA A 128 -26.26 -27.38 5.70
C ALA A 128 -26.92 -26.11 6.27
N GLU A 129 -26.63 -24.96 5.67
CA GLU A 129 -27.20 -23.65 6.04
C GLU A 129 -26.83 -23.17 7.45
N THR A 130 -25.67 -23.58 7.95
CA THR A 130 -25.16 -23.17 9.27
C THR A 130 -23.97 -22.20 9.15
N PRO A 131 -23.89 -21.19 10.05
CA PRO A 131 -22.72 -20.31 10.13
C PRO A 131 -21.54 -21.04 10.76
N VAL A 132 -20.37 -20.96 10.11
CA VAL A 132 -19.15 -21.69 10.52
C VAL A 132 -17.93 -20.78 10.56
N ALA A 133 -17.06 -21.05 11.53
CA ALA A 133 -15.74 -20.44 11.64
C ALA A 133 -14.73 -21.20 10.78
N ILE A 134 -14.06 -20.52 9.85
CA ILE A 134 -13.03 -21.12 9.00
C ILE A 134 -11.65 -20.90 9.63
N MET A 135 -11.03 -21.98 10.06
CA MET A 135 -9.67 -22.04 10.61
C MET A 135 -8.66 -22.36 9.50
N ALA A 136 -7.42 -21.91 9.68
CA ALA A 136 -6.31 -22.24 8.78
C ALA A 136 -5.38 -23.24 9.44
N GLU A 137 -4.89 -24.20 8.67
CA GLU A 137 -3.89 -25.18 9.14
C GLU A 137 -2.69 -24.47 9.80
N GLY A 138 -2.39 -24.84 11.05
CA GLY A 138 -1.28 -24.29 11.82
C GLY A 138 -1.49 -22.87 12.38
N LYS A 139 -2.74 -22.38 12.43
CA LYS A 139 -3.08 -21.06 13.02
C LYS A 139 -4.14 -21.17 14.10
N GLN A 140 -3.98 -20.37 15.15
CA GLN A 140 -4.87 -20.32 16.32
C GLN A 140 -6.14 -19.48 16.12
N HIS A 141 -6.15 -18.59 15.11
CA HIS A 141 -7.26 -17.65 14.89
C HIS A 141 -8.02 -17.98 13.61
N ALA A 142 -9.33 -17.71 13.61
CA ALA A 142 -10.18 -17.87 12.43
C ALA A 142 -9.75 -16.92 11.31
N LEU A 143 -9.72 -17.46 10.09
CA LEU A 143 -9.38 -16.77 8.86
C LEU A 143 -10.59 -16.05 8.26
N ALA A 144 -11.75 -16.70 8.33
CA ALA A 144 -12.99 -16.25 7.73
C ALA A 144 -14.21 -16.80 8.48
N ILE A 145 -15.37 -16.23 8.19
CA ILE A 145 -16.70 -16.68 8.57
C ILE A 145 -17.41 -17.06 7.30
N GLY A 146 -17.92 -18.28 7.29
CA GLY A 146 -18.59 -18.87 6.15
C GLY A 146 -20.00 -19.32 6.47
N PHE A 147 -20.77 -19.55 5.42
CA PHE A 147 -22.09 -20.15 5.49
C PHE A 147 -22.06 -21.47 4.72
N THR A 148 -22.42 -22.58 5.34
CA THR A 148 -22.35 -23.90 4.71
C THR A 148 -23.46 -24.05 3.67
N LYS A 149 -23.11 -24.51 2.47
CA LYS A 149 -24.08 -24.80 1.41
C LYS A 149 -24.45 -26.29 1.36
N MET A 150 -23.57 -27.14 1.85
CA MET A 150 -23.75 -28.59 1.95
C MET A 150 -23.42 -29.03 3.37
N SER A 151 -23.99 -30.14 3.82
CA SER A 151 -23.65 -30.71 5.13
C SER A 151 -22.20 -31.22 5.16
N ALA A 152 -21.60 -31.32 6.34
CA ALA A 152 -20.24 -31.85 6.48
C ALA A 152 -20.11 -33.28 5.91
N LYS A 153 -21.17 -34.10 6.04
CA LYS A 153 -21.25 -35.45 5.51
C LYS A 153 -21.24 -35.44 3.97
N ASP A 154 -22.05 -34.58 3.36
CA ASP A 154 -22.11 -34.46 1.90
C ASP A 154 -20.81 -33.92 1.31
N ILE A 155 -20.12 -33.01 2.03
CA ILE A 155 -18.81 -32.48 1.62
C ILE A 155 -17.78 -33.60 1.53
N LYS A 156 -17.78 -34.55 2.47
CA LYS A 156 -16.88 -35.71 2.45
C LYS A 156 -17.20 -36.66 1.29
N THR A 157 -18.49 -36.92 1.02
CA THR A 157 -18.91 -37.91 0.01
C THR A 157 -18.82 -37.38 -1.43
N ILE A 158 -19.29 -36.17 -1.71
CA ILE A 158 -19.39 -35.63 -3.08
C ILE A 158 -18.06 -35.04 -3.55
N ASN A 159 -17.29 -34.44 -2.63
CA ASN A 159 -15.97 -33.83 -2.84
C ASN A 159 -15.81 -32.95 -4.10
N LYS A 160 -16.90 -32.35 -4.57
CA LYS A 160 -16.95 -31.45 -5.75
C LYS A 160 -17.92 -30.31 -5.48
N GLY A 161 -17.59 -29.14 -6.01
CA GLY A 161 -18.43 -27.94 -5.87
C GLY A 161 -18.07 -27.05 -4.68
N ILE A 162 -18.98 -26.12 -4.39
CA ILE A 162 -18.83 -25.13 -3.32
C ILE A 162 -19.38 -25.74 -2.03
N GLY A 163 -18.51 -25.91 -1.02
CA GLY A 163 -18.92 -26.41 0.29
C GLY A 163 -19.38 -25.28 1.21
N VAL A 164 -18.65 -24.17 1.22
CA VAL A 164 -18.91 -23.04 2.13
C VAL A 164 -18.77 -21.72 1.39
N ASP A 165 -19.80 -20.89 1.45
CA ASP A 165 -19.78 -19.53 0.92
C ASP A 165 -19.06 -18.60 1.90
N ASN A 166 -18.10 -17.83 1.40
CA ASN A 166 -17.24 -16.98 2.23
C ASN A 166 -17.88 -15.60 2.44
N MET A 167 -18.37 -15.33 3.65
CA MET A 167 -19.10 -14.10 3.98
C MET A 167 -18.14 -12.97 4.32
N HIS A 168 -17.32 -13.18 5.36
CA HIS A 168 -16.43 -12.21 5.97
C HIS A 168 -15.05 -12.84 6.20
N TYR A 169 -13.97 -12.15 5.82
CA TYR A 169 -12.61 -12.73 5.90
C TYR A 169 -11.56 -11.69 6.27
N LEU A 170 -10.40 -12.16 6.73
CA LEU A 170 -9.32 -11.30 7.16
C LEU A 170 -8.82 -10.38 6.01
N ASN A 171 -8.69 -9.08 6.28
CA ASN A 171 -8.34 -8.02 5.32
C ASN A 171 -9.44 -7.61 4.33
N ASP A 172 -10.68 -8.00 4.55
CA ASP A 172 -11.79 -7.39 3.84
C ASP A 172 -12.09 -5.95 4.31
N GLY A 173 -13.06 -5.29 3.67
CA GLY A 173 -13.42 -3.91 3.95
C GLY A 173 -13.93 -3.70 5.37
N LEU A 174 -14.74 -4.64 5.88
CA LEU A 174 -15.26 -4.58 7.25
C LEU A 174 -14.14 -4.69 8.29
N TRP A 175 -13.20 -5.61 8.09
CA TRP A 175 -12.02 -5.77 8.94
C TRP A 175 -11.11 -4.53 8.92
N LYS A 176 -11.00 -3.87 7.76
CA LYS A 176 -10.18 -2.66 7.60
C LYS A 176 -10.82 -1.42 8.22
N LEU A 177 -12.14 -1.26 8.13
CA LEU A 177 -12.87 -0.13 8.71
C LEU A 177 -12.65 -0.02 10.21
N ILE A 178 -12.69 -1.15 10.91
CA ILE A 178 -12.55 -1.21 12.37
C ILE A 178 -11.09 -0.92 12.83
N LYS A 179 -10.09 -1.04 11.95
CA LYS A 179 -8.67 -0.77 12.26
C LYS A 179 -8.27 0.70 12.19
N ASN A 180 -9.16 1.59 11.75
CA ASN A 180 -8.83 3.00 11.53
C ASN A 180 -9.43 3.87 12.67
N PRO A 181 -8.65 4.29 13.68
CA PRO A 181 -9.16 5.04 14.82
C PRO A 181 -9.60 6.49 14.48
N ASN A 182 -9.43 6.94 13.24
CA ASN A 182 -9.79 8.28 12.77
C ASN A 182 -11.11 8.30 11.96
N PHE A 183 -11.90 7.23 12.03
CA PHE A 183 -13.21 7.20 11.37
C PHE A 183 -14.30 7.69 12.32
N ILE A 184 -15.12 8.61 11.82
CA ILE A 184 -16.08 9.47 12.52
C ILE A 184 -17.07 8.62 13.32
N PHE A 185 -16.78 8.39 14.60
CA PHE A 185 -17.71 7.95 15.65
C PHE A 185 -16.93 7.83 16.98
N CYS A 186 -16.25 8.89 17.39
CA CYS A 186 -15.61 8.96 18.70
C CYS A 186 -15.41 10.42 19.11
N SER A 187 -16.41 11.00 19.76
CA SER A 187 -16.13 11.90 20.88
C SER A 187 -15.80 11.01 22.10
N PRO A 188 -14.82 11.38 22.92
CA PRO A 188 -14.36 10.53 24.02
C PRO A 188 -15.41 10.55 25.12
N LEU A 189 -16.19 9.49 25.23
CA LEU A 189 -17.00 9.24 26.42
C LEU A 189 -16.34 8.13 27.22
N GLN A 190 -15.85 8.54 28.39
CA GLN A 190 -15.52 7.74 29.55
C GLN A 190 -16.29 6.41 29.59
N LEU A 191 -15.56 5.29 29.63
CA LEU A 191 -16.08 4.04 30.18
C LEU A 191 -16.21 4.23 31.71
N PRO A 192 -17.38 3.99 32.31
CA PRO A 192 -17.48 3.90 33.76
C PRO A 192 -16.77 2.62 34.22
N ALA A 193 -16.00 2.74 35.30
CA ALA A 193 -15.36 1.63 35.98
C ALA A 193 -16.43 0.64 36.48
N ALA A 194 -16.45 -0.56 35.93
CA ALA A 194 -17.13 -1.70 36.53
C ALA A 194 -16.17 -2.36 37.54
N ALA A 195 -16.65 -2.54 38.76
CA ALA A 195 -15.94 -3.11 39.89
C ALA A 195 -15.41 -4.54 39.61
N PRO A 196 -14.28 -4.93 40.21
CA PRO A 196 -13.73 -6.27 40.01
C PRO A 196 -14.50 -7.27 40.88
N LEU A 197 -15.18 -8.22 40.23
CA LEU A 197 -15.60 -9.45 40.89
C LEU A 197 -14.38 -10.38 40.94
N ALA A 198 -13.88 -10.58 42.16
CA ALA A 198 -12.73 -11.42 42.45
C ALA A 198 -13.02 -12.87 42.10
N VAL A 199 -12.27 -13.42 41.15
CA VAL A 199 -12.06 -14.86 41.01
C VAL A 199 -10.56 -15.10 41.09
N ALA A 200 -10.16 -15.73 42.17
CA ALA A 200 -8.80 -16.19 42.41
C ALA A 200 -8.47 -17.32 41.43
N ALA A 201 -7.56 -17.07 40.50
CA ALA A 201 -6.80 -18.11 39.81
C ALA A 201 -5.52 -17.49 39.22
N GLY A 202 -4.38 -18.05 39.64
CA GLY A 202 -3.04 -17.93 39.07
C GLY A 202 -2.73 -16.73 38.18
N ILE A 203 -1.82 -15.86 38.66
CA ILE A 203 -1.10 -14.89 37.84
C ILE A 203 -0.21 -15.66 36.85
N VAL A 204 -0.79 -16.15 35.76
CA VAL A 204 -0.06 -16.25 34.50
C VAL A 204 -0.08 -14.82 33.98
N LYS A 205 1.03 -14.10 34.15
CA LYS A 205 1.31 -12.88 33.40
C LYS A 205 1.11 -13.25 31.93
N ALA A 206 -0.05 -12.93 31.37
CA ALA A 206 -0.25 -12.91 29.94
C ALA A 206 0.75 -11.88 29.45
N SER A 207 1.88 -12.36 28.97
CA SER A 207 2.88 -11.55 28.32
C SER A 207 2.20 -11.03 27.05
N THR A 208 1.57 -9.87 27.17
CA THR A 208 1.30 -8.99 26.04
C THR A 208 2.67 -8.57 25.51
N MET A 209 3.33 -9.50 24.82
CA MET A 209 4.56 -9.28 24.09
C MET A 209 4.18 -8.39 22.90
N GLY A 210 3.98 -7.10 23.19
CA GLY A 210 3.91 -6.08 22.16
C GLY A 210 5.17 -6.25 21.32
N ILE A 211 4.99 -6.57 20.04
CA ILE A 211 6.13 -6.70 19.14
C ILE A 211 6.76 -5.31 19.09
N ASP A 212 7.99 -5.20 19.59
CA ASP A 212 8.78 -3.97 19.46
C ASP A 212 9.16 -3.78 18.00
N LEU A 213 8.23 -3.19 17.26
CA LEU A 213 8.40 -2.88 15.86
C LEU A 213 9.07 -1.52 15.76
N LYS A 214 10.28 -1.48 15.21
CA LYS A 214 10.98 -0.24 14.86
C LYS A 214 10.05 0.66 14.04
N ALA A 215 9.76 1.86 14.57
CA ALA A 215 8.80 2.82 14.02
C ALA A 215 7.37 2.26 13.80
N GLY A 216 6.91 1.36 14.66
CA GLY A 216 5.55 0.80 14.64
C GLY A 216 5.22 -0.02 13.39
N GLY A 217 6.24 -0.60 12.74
CA GLY A 217 6.09 -1.42 11.53
C GLY A 217 5.76 -0.63 10.26
N LYS A 218 5.73 0.70 10.32
CA LYS A 218 5.41 1.58 9.17
C LYS A 218 6.69 1.92 8.40
N SER A 219 6.74 1.53 7.12
CA SER A 219 7.79 1.97 6.22
C SER A 219 7.40 3.26 5.49
N LYS A 220 8.10 4.37 5.78
CA LYS A 220 7.89 5.64 5.08
C LYS A 220 8.58 5.61 3.72
N LYS A 221 7.82 5.82 2.63
CA LYS A 221 8.39 5.98 1.29
C LYS A 221 8.84 7.41 1.08
N THR A 222 10.15 7.66 1.11
CA THR A 222 10.74 9.01 0.93
C THR A 222 10.81 9.46 -0.54
N LYS A 223 10.45 8.59 -1.49
CA LYS A 223 10.50 8.87 -2.93
C LYS A 223 9.18 9.43 -3.46
N ARG A 224 9.27 10.31 -4.48
CA ARG A 224 8.09 10.81 -5.20
C ARG A 224 7.39 9.69 -5.97
N THR A 225 6.07 9.63 -5.86
CA THR A 225 5.19 8.65 -6.53
C THR A 225 4.47 9.22 -7.75
N ALA A 226 4.40 10.55 -7.86
CA ALA A 226 3.77 11.29 -8.95
C ALA A 226 4.58 12.57 -9.25
N PRO A 227 4.48 13.13 -10.48
CA PRO A 227 5.04 14.44 -10.77
C PRO A 227 4.28 15.51 -9.97
N LYS A 228 5.01 16.53 -9.47
CA LYS A 228 4.41 17.71 -8.82
C LYS A 228 4.00 18.80 -9.81
N SER A 229 4.41 18.69 -11.08
CA SER A 229 4.22 19.73 -12.09
C SER A 229 2.83 19.63 -12.72
N ASP A 230 2.27 20.77 -13.10
CA ASP A 230 0.96 20.85 -13.74
C ASP A 230 0.97 20.74 -15.27
N ASP A 231 2.15 20.65 -15.88
CA ASP A 231 2.31 20.42 -17.31
C ASP A 231 1.55 19.16 -17.77
N ILE A 232 0.59 19.38 -18.67
CA ILE A 232 -0.32 18.37 -19.21
C ILE A 232 0.47 17.32 -19.99
N TYR A 233 1.45 17.73 -20.80
CA TYR A 233 2.25 16.81 -21.63
C TYR A 233 3.08 15.88 -20.75
N LEU A 234 3.67 16.41 -19.67
CA LEU A 234 4.37 15.58 -18.70
C LEU A 234 3.44 14.60 -17.98
N LYS A 235 2.22 15.03 -17.62
CA LYS A 235 1.21 14.17 -16.98
C LYS A 235 0.79 13.03 -17.93
N LEU A 236 0.57 13.31 -19.22
CA LEU A 236 0.22 12.31 -20.23
C LEU A 236 1.37 11.31 -20.47
N LEU A 237 2.60 11.81 -20.61
CA LEU A 237 3.79 10.98 -20.77
C LEU A 237 4.00 10.06 -19.54
N VAL A 238 3.76 10.57 -18.34
CA VAL A 238 3.76 9.75 -17.12
C VAL A 238 2.69 8.66 -17.16
N LYS A 239 1.47 8.94 -17.62
CA LYS A 239 0.42 7.93 -17.76
C LYS A 239 0.84 6.82 -18.74
N LEU A 240 1.43 7.21 -19.88
CA LEU A 240 1.99 6.28 -20.88
C LEU A 240 3.04 5.36 -20.27
N TYR A 241 4.08 5.92 -19.65
CA TYR A 241 5.16 5.10 -19.07
C TYR A 241 4.69 4.28 -17.86
N ARG A 242 3.70 4.76 -17.09
CA ARG A 242 3.07 3.96 -16.02
C ARG A 242 2.30 2.77 -16.57
N PHE A 243 1.63 2.92 -17.71
CA PHE A 243 1.01 1.82 -18.43
C PHE A 243 2.06 0.82 -18.94
N LEU A 244 3.12 1.31 -19.60
CA LEU A 244 4.20 0.47 -20.12
C LEU A 244 4.87 -0.34 -19.01
N VAL A 245 5.23 0.28 -17.87
CA VAL A 245 5.85 -0.43 -16.74
C VAL A 245 4.96 -1.56 -16.22
N ARG A 246 3.65 -1.32 -16.11
CA ARG A 246 2.70 -2.32 -15.62
C ARG A 246 2.56 -3.51 -16.57
N ARG A 247 2.63 -3.28 -17.88
CA ARG A 247 2.43 -4.32 -18.91
C ARG A 247 3.71 -5.08 -19.24
N THR A 248 4.82 -4.37 -19.40
CA THR A 248 6.09 -4.94 -19.93
C THR A 248 7.04 -5.42 -18.84
N GLN A 249 6.87 -4.99 -17.59
CA GLN A 249 7.78 -5.25 -16.46
C GLN A 249 9.26 -4.90 -16.73
N SER A 250 9.57 -4.07 -17.74
CA SER A 250 10.97 -3.72 -18.06
C SER A 250 11.58 -2.79 -17.00
N LYS A 251 12.80 -3.12 -16.56
CA LYS A 251 13.56 -2.29 -15.59
C LYS A 251 13.87 -0.91 -16.19
N PHE A 252 14.09 -0.83 -17.49
CA PHE A 252 14.35 0.42 -18.21
C PHE A 252 13.20 1.44 -18.06
N ASN A 253 11.96 1.00 -18.34
CA ASN A 253 10.79 1.86 -18.23
C ASN A 253 10.53 2.30 -16.78
N ALA A 254 10.79 1.41 -15.81
CA ALA A 254 10.66 1.74 -14.40
C ALA A 254 11.65 2.85 -13.98
N VAL A 255 12.86 2.85 -14.53
CA VAL A 255 13.85 3.91 -14.29
C VAL A 255 13.43 5.22 -14.96
N ILE A 256 12.92 5.20 -16.20
CA ILE A 256 12.41 6.40 -16.87
C ILE A 256 11.27 7.01 -16.07
N LEU A 257 10.28 6.22 -15.68
CA LEU A 257 9.13 6.68 -14.89
C LEU A 257 9.58 7.36 -13.59
N LYS A 258 10.54 6.76 -12.88
CA LYS A 258 11.12 7.35 -11.67
C LYS A 258 11.83 8.68 -11.96
N ARG A 259 12.51 8.82 -13.10
CA ARG A 259 13.21 10.05 -13.50
C ARG A 259 12.25 11.16 -13.96
N LEU A 260 11.10 10.82 -14.55
CA LEU A 260 10.06 11.78 -14.92
C LEU A 260 9.47 12.48 -13.69
N PHE A 261 9.32 11.77 -12.56
CA PHE A 261 8.83 12.32 -11.29
C PHE A 261 9.82 13.25 -10.57
N MET A 262 11.10 13.23 -10.97
CA MET A 262 12.12 14.03 -10.32
C MET A 262 11.87 15.53 -10.51
N SER A 263 12.40 16.35 -9.59
CA SER A 263 12.40 17.81 -9.75
C SER A 263 13.36 18.26 -10.85
N LYS A 264 13.17 19.48 -11.37
CA LYS A 264 14.06 20.11 -12.37
C LYS A 264 15.54 20.03 -11.99
N ILE A 265 15.84 20.29 -10.71
CA ILE A 265 17.20 20.18 -10.13
C ILE A 265 17.87 18.81 -10.38
N ASN A 266 17.08 17.73 -10.33
CA ASN A 266 17.57 16.36 -10.49
C ASN A 266 17.57 15.88 -11.96
N LYS A 267 16.90 16.63 -12.85
CA LYS A 267 16.92 16.47 -14.30
C LYS A 267 18.00 17.39 -14.89
N ALA A 268 19.25 17.14 -14.53
CA ALA A 268 20.38 17.95 -14.95
C ALA A 268 20.53 17.92 -16.48
N PRO A 269 20.85 19.05 -17.13
CA PRO A 269 21.08 19.10 -18.56
C PRO A 269 22.33 18.29 -18.94
N LEU A 270 22.35 17.80 -20.18
CA LEU A 270 23.50 17.09 -20.76
C LEU A 270 23.98 17.84 -22.01
N SER A 271 25.27 18.15 -22.07
CA SER A 271 25.89 18.80 -23.23
C SER A 271 26.15 17.81 -24.37
N LEU A 272 26.17 18.29 -25.61
CA LEU A 272 26.53 17.49 -26.78
C LEU A 272 27.92 16.85 -26.64
N SER A 273 28.91 17.59 -26.14
CA SER A 273 30.27 17.08 -25.86
C SER A 273 30.26 15.79 -25.04
N ARG A 274 29.53 15.80 -23.91
CA ARG A 274 29.42 14.63 -23.03
C ARG A 274 28.61 13.51 -23.66
N LEU A 275 27.58 13.85 -24.43
CA LEU A 275 26.77 12.88 -25.14
C LEU A 275 27.63 12.10 -26.15
N ILE A 276 28.46 12.80 -26.92
CA ILE A 276 29.44 12.20 -27.85
C ILE A 276 30.38 11.27 -27.08
N THR A 277 30.99 11.74 -25.99
CA THR A 277 31.90 10.90 -25.18
C THR A 277 31.23 9.63 -24.66
N TYR A 278 29.96 9.69 -24.24
CA TYR A 278 29.24 8.52 -23.72
C TYR A 278 28.69 7.59 -24.80
N THR A 279 28.63 8.04 -26.05
CA THR A 279 28.17 7.25 -27.21
C THR A 279 29.32 6.63 -27.98
N LYS A 280 30.57 7.05 -27.75
CA LYS A 280 31.76 6.32 -28.22
C LYS A 280 31.71 4.85 -27.77
N GLY A 281 31.87 3.93 -28.73
CA GLY A 281 31.78 2.48 -28.50
C GLY A 281 30.36 1.91 -28.36
N LYS A 282 29.31 2.72 -28.58
CA LYS A 282 27.89 2.32 -28.54
C LYS A 282 27.14 2.81 -29.76
N GLU A 283 27.73 2.58 -30.91
CA GLU A 283 27.20 3.03 -32.20
C GLU A 283 25.87 2.33 -32.51
N GLY A 284 24.97 3.05 -33.19
CA GLY A 284 23.63 2.57 -33.55
C GLY A 284 22.60 2.53 -32.42
N LYS A 285 22.99 2.72 -31.15
CA LYS A 285 22.04 2.76 -30.02
C LYS A 285 21.41 4.13 -29.83
N ILE A 286 20.16 4.15 -29.37
CA ILE A 286 19.44 5.40 -29.08
C ILE A 286 19.88 5.92 -27.70
N ALA A 287 20.43 7.13 -27.66
CA ALA A 287 20.83 7.79 -26.42
C ALA A 287 19.61 8.46 -25.75
N VAL A 288 19.21 7.99 -24.57
CA VAL A 288 18.01 8.47 -23.87
C VAL A 288 18.39 9.34 -22.68
N VAL A 289 17.94 10.59 -22.68
CA VAL A 289 18.24 11.60 -21.65
C VAL A 289 16.94 12.11 -21.04
N VAL A 290 16.71 11.79 -19.76
CA VAL A 290 15.55 12.35 -19.02
C VAL A 290 15.90 13.73 -18.47
N GLY A 291 16.03 14.70 -19.38
CA GLY A 291 16.44 16.08 -19.10
C GLY A 291 16.53 16.90 -20.39
N THR A 292 17.21 18.04 -20.32
CA THR A 292 17.46 18.90 -21.49
C THR A 292 18.81 18.55 -22.11
N VAL A 293 18.87 18.48 -23.44
CA VAL A 293 20.12 18.42 -24.18
C VAL A 293 20.48 19.83 -24.64
N THR A 294 21.70 20.26 -24.32
CA THR A 294 22.22 21.60 -24.62
C THR A 294 23.39 21.54 -25.59
N ASP A 295 23.51 22.56 -26.43
CA ASP A 295 24.65 22.71 -27.33
C ASP A 295 25.95 22.99 -26.55
N ASP A 296 27.09 22.68 -27.19
CA ASP A 296 28.43 22.99 -26.71
C ASP A 296 29.27 23.51 -27.87
N ILE A 297 29.52 24.81 -27.88
CA ILE A 297 30.24 25.53 -28.95
C ILE A 297 31.67 24.98 -29.13
N ARG A 298 32.25 24.40 -28.07
CA ARG A 298 33.62 23.86 -28.10
C ARG A 298 33.77 22.60 -28.95
N VAL A 299 32.66 21.94 -29.27
CA VAL A 299 32.65 20.79 -30.17
C VAL A 299 32.46 21.35 -31.57
N TYR A 300 33.38 21.07 -32.49
CA TYR A 300 33.27 21.52 -33.88
C TYR A 300 32.38 20.58 -34.69
N GLU A 301 32.69 19.27 -34.64
CA GLU A 301 31.97 18.24 -35.39
C GLU A 301 31.08 17.39 -34.48
N VAL A 302 29.83 17.24 -34.89
CA VAL A 302 28.85 16.40 -34.19
C VAL A 302 28.61 15.15 -35.05
N PRO A 303 28.78 13.94 -34.51
CA PRO A 303 28.47 12.71 -35.24
C PRO A 303 26.95 12.53 -35.41
N ALA A 304 26.55 11.70 -36.36
CA ALA A 304 25.14 11.32 -36.54
C ALA A 304 24.63 10.55 -35.32
N LEU A 305 23.83 11.22 -34.47
CA LEU A 305 23.36 10.70 -33.18
C LEU A 305 21.85 10.54 -33.18
N LYS A 306 21.35 9.40 -32.69
CA LYS A 306 19.93 9.21 -32.37
C LYS A 306 19.71 9.50 -30.89
N VAL A 307 19.09 10.65 -30.58
CA VAL A 307 18.96 11.14 -29.20
C VAL A 307 17.50 11.32 -28.84
N THR A 308 17.06 10.75 -27.73
CA THR A 308 15.76 11.04 -27.11
C THR A 308 15.94 11.93 -25.89
N ALA A 309 15.23 13.06 -25.82
CA ALA A 309 15.26 13.94 -24.65
C ALA A 309 13.88 14.52 -24.30
N LEU A 310 13.76 15.11 -23.10
CA LEU A 310 12.54 15.85 -22.74
C LEU A 310 12.49 17.20 -23.43
N ARG A 311 13.65 17.81 -23.65
CA ARG A 311 13.79 19.09 -24.33
C ARG A 311 15.14 19.17 -25.03
N PHE A 312 15.15 19.76 -26.21
CA PHE A 312 16.37 20.17 -26.91
C PHE A 312 16.44 21.69 -26.91
N THR A 313 17.64 22.26 -26.81
CA THR A 313 17.84 23.65 -27.24
C THR A 313 17.78 23.71 -28.76
N GLU A 314 17.26 24.80 -29.31
CA GLU A 314 17.11 24.96 -30.77
C GLU A 314 18.45 24.81 -31.50
N THR A 315 19.51 25.41 -30.93
CA THR A 315 20.88 25.27 -31.42
C THR A 315 21.37 23.83 -31.42
N ALA A 316 21.05 23.04 -30.38
CA ALA A 316 21.47 21.64 -30.30
C ALA A 316 20.71 20.79 -31.32
N ARG A 317 19.40 21.04 -31.48
CA ARG A 317 18.56 20.35 -32.45
C ARG A 317 19.08 20.58 -33.87
N ALA A 318 19.29 21.85 -34.25
CA ALA A 318 19.79 22.22 -35.58
C ALA A 318 21.15 21.56 -35.89
N ARG A 319 22.05 21.49 -34.91
CA ARG A 319 23.36 20.83 -35.10
C ARG A 319 23.27 19.32 -35.23
N ILE A 320 22.40 18.66 -34.46
CA ILE A 320 22.18 17.21 -34.58
C ILE A 320 21.56 16.88 -35.93
N GLU A 321 20.53 17.63 -36.36
CA GLU A 321 19.86 17.43 -37.65
C GLU A 321 20.80 17.71 -38.82
N LYS A 322 21.61 18.79 -38.75
CA LYS A 322 22.64 19.08 -39.77
C LYS A 322 23.69 17.97 -39.88
N ALA A 323 24.00 17.28 -38.78
CA ALA A 323 24.89 16.13 -38.77
C ALA A 323 24.24 14.83 -39.28
N GLY A 324 22.99 14.87 -39.73
CA GLY A 324 22.23 13.66 -40.12
C GLY A 324 21.77 12.81 -38.94
N GLY A 325 21.79 13.36 -37.73
CA GLY A 325 21.26 12.74 -36.53
C GLY A 325 19.75 12.95 -36.37
N GLU A 326 19.16 12.27 -35.40
CA GLU A 326 17.72 12.25 -35.17
C GLU A 326 17.38 12.67 -33.74
N CYS A 327 16.55 13.71 -33.61
CA CYS A 327 16.04 14.19 -32.33
C CYS A 327 14.65 13.60 -32.05
N LEU A 328 14.59 12.66 -31.10
CA LEU A 328 13.37 11.93 -30.74
C LEU A 328 12.72 12.48 -29.46
N THR A 329 11.39 12.39 -29.44
CA THR A 329 10.59 12.58 -28.22
C THR A 329 10.36 11.25 -27.49
N PHE A 330 9.90 11.32 -26.24
CA PHE A 330 9.70 10.13 -25.39
C PHE A 330 8.48 9.28 -25.83
N ASP A 331 7.49 9.90 -26.44
CA ASP A 331 6.37 9.23 -27.11
C ASP A 331 6.85 8.46 -28.35
N GLN A 332 7.66 9.07 -29.21
CA GLN A 332 8.27 8.38 -30.35
C GLN A 332 9.19 7.22 -29.91
N LEU A 333 9.95 7.41 -28.83
CA LEU A 333 10.76 6.33 -28.25
C LEU A 333 9.90 5.16 -27.77
N ALA A 334 8.76 5.43 -27.13
CA ALA A 334 7.85 4.40 -26.66
C ALA A 334 7.25 3.57 -27.81
N LEU A 335 7.01 4.19 -28.97
CA LEU A 335 6.57 3.49 -30.18
C LEU A 335 7.65 2.59 -30.78
N ARG A 336 8.90 3.09 -30.86
CA ARG A 336 10.02 2.34 -31.47
C ARG A 336 10.55 1.22 -30.58
N ALA A 337 10.70 1.49 -29.29
CA ALA A 337 11.36 0.60 -28.35
C ALA A 337 10.57 0.52 -27.03
N PRO A 338 9.37 -0.12 -27.03
CA PRO A 338 8.52 -0.21 -25.83
C PRO A 338 9.18 -0.98 -24.69
N LEU A 339 10.13 -1.88 -24.99
CA LEU A 339 10.92 -2.61 -23.99
C LEU A 339 12.23 -1.89 -23.58
N GLY A 340 12.67 -0.90 -24.36
CA GLY A 340 13.96 -0.22 -24.18
C GLY A 340 15.16 -0.96 -24.79
N GLN A 341 14.94 -1.88 -25.72
CA GLN A 341 16.01 -2.57 -26.45
C GLN A 341 16.84 -1.57 -27.28
N ASN A 342 18.15 -1.81 -27.40
CA ASN A 342 19.08 -0.94 -28.14
C ASN A 342 19.10 0.54 -27.70
N THR A 343 18.79 0.80 -26.43
CA THR A 343 18.86 2.14 -25.84
C THR A 343 19.97 2.25 -24.80
N VAL A 344 20.51 3.46 -24.64
CA VAL A 344 21.49 3.80 -23.60
C VAL A 344 20.92 4.94 -22.76
N LEU A 345 20.60 4.64 -21.50
CA LEU A 345 20.05 5.63 -20.59
C LEU A 345 21.16 6.49 -19.96
N LEU A 346 21.26 7.74 -20.39
CA LEU A 346 22.26 8.70 -19.91
C LEU A 346 21.68 9.65 -18.86
N ARG A 347 22.56 10.33 -18.12
CA ARG A 347 22.17 11.35 -17.14
C ARG A 347 23.22 12.46 -17.10
N GLY A 348 22.74 13.71 -17.02
CA GLY A 348 23.61 14.87 -16.77
C GLY A 348 24.24 14.87 -15.37
N PRO A 349 25.32 15.64 -15.17
CA PRO A 349 26.01 15.76 -13.89
C PRO A 349 25.13 16.51 -12.87
N LYS A 350 24.66 15.82 -11.83
CA LYS A 350 23.81 16.42 -10.80
C LYS A 350 24.56 17.34 -9.84
N ASN A 351 25.79 16.97 -9.47
CA ASN A 351 26.55 17.62 -8.39
C ASN A 351 27.45 18.76 -8.87
N ALA A 352 27.49 19.06 -10.17
CA ALA A 352 28.32 20.12 -10.72
C ALA A 352 27.76 21.55 -10.50
N ARG A 353 26.56 21.67 -9.91
CA ARG A 353 25.89 22.96 -9.66
C ARG A 353 26.58 23.75 -8.56
N GLU A 354 26.54 25.08 -8.66
CA GLU A 354 27.16 25.97 -7.68
C GLU A 354 26.65 25.74 -6.25
N ALA A 355 25.35 25.59 -6.05
CA ALA A 355 24.77 25.33 -4.73
C ALA A 355 25.38 24.09 -4.05
N VAL A 356 25.73 23.04 -4.81
CA VAL A 356 26.30 21.80 -4.26
C VAL A 356 27.73 22.02 -3.77
N LYS A 357 28.45 23.02 -4.30
CA LYS A 357 29.80 23.36 -3.83
C LYS A 357 29.80 23.88 -2.39
N HIS A 358 28.66 24.37 -1.90
CA HIS A 358 28.50 24.86 -0.53
C HIS A 358 28.00 23.77 0.44
N PHE A 359 27.77 22.55 -0.04
CA PHE A 359 27.33 21.43 0.78
C PHE A 359 28.50 20.51 1.13
N GLY A 360 28.37 19.80 2.24
CA GLY A 360 29.40 18.90 2.77
C GLY A 360 29.91 19.36 4.14
N PRO A 361 31.11 18.92 4.55
CA PRO A 361 31.75 19.38 5.77
C PRO A 361 31.84 20.91 5.81
N ALA A 362 31.68 21.50 7.00
CA ALA A 362 31.71 22.95 7.14
C ALA A 362 33.04 23.54 6.64
N PRO A 363 33.03 24.72 6.00
CA PRO A 363 34.25 25.37 5.55
C PRO A 363 35.14 25.71 6.76
N GLY A 364 36.36 25.19 6.76
CA GLY A 364 37.29 25.36 7.90
C GLY A 364 37.39 24.13 8.82
N VAL A 365 36.84 22.98 8.40
CA VAL A 365 37.19 21.65 8.94
C VAL A 365 38.34 21.06 8.10
N PRO A 366 39.34 20.37 8.71
CA PRO A 366 40.43 19.76 7.95
C PRO A 366 39.91 18.87 6.82
N HIS A 367 40.54 18.95 5.64
CA HIS A 367 40.13 18.22 4.43
C HIS A 367 38.76 18.62 3.84
N SER A 368 38.19 19.76 4.26
CA SER A 368 36.97 20.29 3.64
C SER A 368 37.27 21.04 2.33
N HIS A 369 36.57 20.67 1.24
CA HIS A 369 36.62 21.38 -0.04
C HIS A 369 35.36 22.25 -0.29
N THR A 370 34.54 22.44 0.75
CA THR A 370 33.30 23.19 0.68
C THR A 370 33.56 24.68 0.47
N LYS A 371 32.92 25.25 -0.54
CA LYS A 371 32.98 26.69 -0.83
C LYS A 371 32.26 27.47 0.28
N PRO A 372 32.88 28.47 0.91
CA PRO A 372 32.20 29.31 1.89
C PRO A 372 31.20 30.27 1.22
N TYR A 373 30.18 30.69 1.96
CA TYR A 373 29.26 31.75 1.55
C TYR A 373 29.88 33.11 1.87
N VAL A 374 30.53 33.71 0.86
CA VAL A 374 31.22 35.00 1.00
C VAL A 374 30.42 36.10 0.31
N ARG A 375 30.35 37.29 0.92
CA ARG A 375 29.67 38.47 0.34
C ARG A 375 30.24 38.88 -1.02
N ALA A 376 31.57 38.88 -1.16
CA ALA A 376 32.26 39.27 -2.38
C ALA A 376 33.57 38.48 -2.55
N LYS A 377 34.05 38.38 -3.79
CA LYS A 377 35.38 37.82 -4.07
C LYS A 377 36.43 38.91 -3.82
N GLY A 378 37.52 38.58 -3.13
CA GLY A 378 38.64 39.50 -2.96
C GLY A 378 39.62 39.07 -1.87
N ARG A 379 40.73 39.80 -1.73
CA ARG A 379 41.72 39.55 -0.66
C ARG A 379 41.19 39.88 0.74
N LYS A 380 40.26 40.85 0.82
CA LYS A 380 39.70 41.38 2.07
C LYS A 380 38.63 40.48 2.69
N PHE A 381 38.06 39.52 1.94
CA PHE A 381 36.93 38.72 2.38
C PHE A 381 37.36 37.26 2.62
N GLU A 382 37.26 36.80 3.87
CA GLU A 382 37.43 35.38 4.28
C GLU A 382 38.70 34.65 3.77
N LYS A 383 39.83 35.39 3.64
CA LYS A 383 41.14 34.85 3.25
C LYS A 383 42.24 35.03 4.30
N ALA A 384 41.91 35.42 5.53
CA ALA A 384 42.89 35.68 6.59
C ALA A 384 43.09 34.46 7.50
N ARG A 385 42.53 34.49 8.70
CA ARG A 385 42.64 33.41 9.69
C ARG A 385 41.99 32.12 9.18
N GLY A 386 42.63 30.97 9.41
CA GLY A 386 42.11 29.65 9.00
C GLY A 386 42.36 29.27 7.54
N LYS A 387 42.88 30.19 6.71
CA LYS A 387 43.22 29.93 5.29
C LYS A 387 44.71 30.03 4.97
N ARG A 388 45.51 30.60 5.87
CA ARG A 388 46.95 30.82 5.68
C ARG A 388 47.71 30.48 6.95
N ASN A 389 48.85 29.81 6.81
CA ASN A 389 49.72 29.46 7.94
C ASN A 389 50.17 30.72 8.72
N SER A 390 50.41 31.84 8.02
CA SER A 390 50.88 33.09 8.61
C SER A 390 49.85 33.85 9.46
N LYS A 391 48.58 33.40 9.49
CA LYS A 391 47.50 34.05 10.25
C LYS A 391 46.82 33.04 11.17
N GLY A 392 47.56 32.57 12.16
CA GLY A 392 47.09 31.69 13.24
C GLY A 392 47.18 30.20 12.88
N PHE A 393 46.38 29.74 11.92
CA PHE A 393 46.39 28.36 11.45
C PHE A 393 45.81 28.25 10.04
N ARG A 394 46.04 27.12 9.37
CA ARG A 394 45.46 26.78 8.06
C ARG A 394 44.72 25.47 8.15
N VAL A 395 43.54 25.45 7.57
CA VAL A 395 42.68 24.26 7.47
C VAL A 395 42.49 23.83 6.03
#